data_AF-A0AAV5TGP8-F1
#
_entry.id   AF-A0AAV5TGP8-F1
#
_cell.length_a   1.000
_cell.length_b   1.000
_cell.length_c   1.000
_cell.angle_alpha   90.00
_cell.angle_beta   90.00
_cell.angle_gamma   90.00
#
_symmetry.space_group_name_H-M   'P 1'
#
loop_
_entity.id
_entity.type
_entity.pdbx_description
1 polymer ?
#
loop_
_entity_poly.entity_id
_entity_poly.type
_entity_poly.pdbx_seq_one_letter_code
_entity_poly.pdbx_strand_id
1 'polypeptide(L)'
;HCGQGSTTEATTAGVPLIVIPVAADQKRNAEVINRIGSGILMEKESLEHPSELEAALTEALNNPKYRNNARAVGEMIRNRPFTPRETFVRNMEFMARYG
;
A
#
# COMPACT_ATOMS: atom_id res chain seq x y z
N HIS A 1 3.97 -9.20 -3.99
CA HIS A 1 4.51 -8.46 -5.16
C HIS A 1 3.93 -7.06 -5.37
N CYS A 2 3.08 -6.51 -4.49
CA CYS A 2 2.55 -5.14 -4.66
C CYS A 2 1.68 -4.92 -5.92
N GLY A 3 0.95 -5.94 -6.39
CA GLY A 3 -0.12 -5.74 -7.37
C GLY A 3 -1.28 -4.97 -6.75
N GLN A 4 -2.00 -4.16 -7.54
CA GLN A 4 -3.02 -3.22 -7.04
C GLN A 4 -4.07 -3.83 -6.10
N GLY A 5 -4.58 -5.03 -6.40
CA GLY A 5 -5.58 -5.70 -5.56
C GLY A 5 -5.08 -5.95 -4.13
N SER A 6 -3.98 -6.71 -4.00
CA SER A 6 -3.38 -7.01 -2.69
C SER A 6 -2.87 -5.76 -1.96
N THR A 7 -2.32 -4.79 -2.70
CA THR A 7 -1.89 -3.52 -2.11
C THR A 7 -3.07 -2.76 -1.52
N THR A 8 -4.19 -2.69 -2.24
CA THR A 8 -5.42 -2.03 -1.77
C THR A 8 -6.00 -2.73 -0.55
N GLU A 9 -6.04 -4.07 -0.55
CA GLU A 9 -6.55 -4.86 0.57
C GLU A 9 -5.71 -4.62 1.84
N ALA A 10 -4.39 -4.79 1.75
CA ALA A 10 -3.50 -4.65 2.89
C ALA A 10 -3.43 -3.22 3.44
N THR A 11 -3.40 -2.21 2.57
CA THR A 11 -3.45 -0.80 2.99
C THR A 11 -4.79 -0.45 3.64
N THR A 12 -5.90 -0.95 3.11
CA THR A 12 -7.22 -0.78 3.72
C THR A 12 -7.32 -1.47 5.07
N ALA A 13 -6.69 -2.65 5.24
CA ALA A 13 -6.59 -3.34 6.53
C ALA A 13 -5.67 -2.61 7.52
N GLY A 14 -4.73 -1.80 7.02
CA GLY A 14 -3.75 -1.07 7.83
C GLY A 14 -2.62 -1.96 8.33
N VAL A 15 -2.19 -2.93 7.51
CA VAL A 15 -1.13 -3.90 7.83
C VAL A 15 0.17 -3.47 7.15
N PRO A 16 1.32 -3.47 7.87
CA PRO A 16 2.61 -3.18 7.26
C PRO A 16 3.02 -4.25 6.24
N LEU A 17 3.75 -3.85 5.21
CA LEU A 17 4.08 -4.72 4.07
C LEU A 17 5.59 -4.87 3.86
N ILE A 18 6.04 -6.07 3.51
CA ILE A 18 7.29 -6.27 2.76
C ILE A 18 6.89 -6.50 1.30
N VAL A 19 7.35 -5.64 0.40
CA VAL A 19 6.95 -5.64 -1.00
C VAL A 19 8.14 -5.97 -1.90
N ILE A 20 7.94 -6.99 -2.74
CA ILE A 20 8.95 -7.48 -3.69
C ILE A 20 8.33 -7.44 -5.09
N PRO A 21 8.42 -6.30 -5.82
CA PRO A 21 7.79 -6.15 -7.12
C PRO A 21 8.51 -6.99 -8.18
N VAL A 22 7.77 -7.48 -9.16
CA VAL A 22 8.28 -8.34 -10.24
C VAL A 22 8.12 -7.68 -11.60
N ALA A 23 6.94 -7.12 -11.90
CA ALA A 23 6.66 -6.54 -13.21
C ALA A 23 5.51 -5.51 -13.20
N ALA A 24 5.31 -4.86 -14.34
CA ALA A 24 4.21 -3.91 -14.59
C ALA A 24 4.20 -2.73 -13.60
N ASP A 25 3.05 -2.46 -12.99
CA ASP A 25 2.80 -1.35 -12.07
C ASP A 25 3.32 -1.60 -10.65
N GLN A 26 3.78 -2.82 -10.36
CA GLN A 26 4.17 -3.25 -9.01
C GLN A 26 5.29 -2.40 -8.41
N LYS A 27 6.29 -1.99 -9.20
CA LYS A 27 7.37 -1.11 -8.72
C LYS A 27 6.83 0.25 -8.27
N ARG A 28 5.94 0.86 -9.07
CA ARG A 28 5.29 2.12 -8.72
C ARG A 28 4.48 2.01 -7.43
N ASN A 29 3.73 0.92 -7.27
CA ASN A 29 2.93 0.70 -6.07
C ASN A 29 3.84 0.51 -4.85
N ALA A 30 4.94 -0.23 -5.01
CA ALA A 30 5.88 -0.51 -3.94
C ALA A 30 6.60 0.76 -3.47
N GLU A 31 6.96 1.66 -4.39
CA GLU A 31 7.51 2.98 -4.06
C GLU A 31 6.52 3.83 -3.26
N VAL A 32 5.22 3.75 -3.56
CA VAL A 32 4.21 4.44 -2.74
C VAL A 32 4.19 3.88 -1.32
N ILE A 33 4.19 2.55 -1.15
CA ILE A 33 4.21 1.88 0.17
C ILE A 33 5.48 2.25 0.97
N ASN A 34 6.63 2.27 0.30
CA ASN A 34 7.90 2.66 0.91
C ASN A 34 7.89 4.14 1.32
N ARG A 35 7.42 5.03 0.44
CA ARG A 35 7.35 6.47 0.68
C ARG A 35 6.43 6.85 1.83
N ILE A 36 5.25 6.22 1.94
CA ILE A 36 4.34 6.44 3.08
C ILE A 36 4.86 5.79 4.37
N GLY A 37 5.95 5.02 4.29
CA GLY A 37 6.59 4.37 5.42
C GLY A 37 5.73 3.29 6.07
N SER A 38 4.79 2.71 5.32
CA SER A 38 3.94 1.59 5.77
C SER A 38 4.47 0.23 5.32
N GLY A 39 5.66 0.18 4.72
CA GLY A 39 6.30 -1.06 4.34
C GLY A 39 7.74 -0.88 3.88
N ILE A 40 8.38 -2.00 3.58
CA ILE A 40 9.75 -2.11 3.12
C ILE A 40 9.73 -2.61 1.68
N LEU A 41 10.38 -1.88 0.78
CA LEU A 41 10.63 -2.32 -0.59
C LEU A 41 11.93 -3.11 -0.63
N MET A 42 11.85 -4.33 -1.17
CA MET A 42 13.01 -5.15 -1.52
C MET A 42 13.00 -5.42 -3.02
N GLU A 43 14.18 -5.43 -3.64
CA GLU A 43 14.31 -5.90 -5.01
C GLU A 43 14.20 -7.44 -5.06
N LYS A 44 13.85 -7.99 -6.22
CA LYS A 44 13.66 -9.43 -6.37
C LYS A 44 14.97 -10.20 -6.13
N GLU A 45 16.08 -9.61 -6.54
CA GLU A 45 17.44 -10.13 -6.43
C GLU A 45 17.86 -10.29 -4.96
N SER A 46 17.32 -9.47 -4.04
CA SER A 46 17.55 -9.62 -2.60
C SER A 46 17.09 -10.98 -2.05
N LEU A 47 16.19 -11.68 -2.73
CA LEU A 47 15.75 -13.02 -2.32
C LEU A 47 16.81 -14.11 -2.54
N GLU A 48 17.86 -13.82 -3.31
CA GLU A 48 19.02 -14.71 -3.46
C GLU A 48 19.84 -14.78 -2.17
N HIS A 49 19.69 -13.79 -1.28
CA HIS A 49 20.40 -13.68 -0.01
C HIS A 49 19.42 -13.78 1.18
N PRO A 50 19.28 -14.95 1.82
CA PRO A 50 18.35 -15.14 2.94
C PRO A 50 18.51 -14.13 4.08
N SER A 51 19.73 -13.64 4.33
CA SER A 51 20.03 -12.63 5.34
C SER A 51 19.36 -11.28 5.07
N GLU A 52 19.16 -10.90 3.80
CA GLU A 52 18.47 -9.65 3.47
C GLU A 52 16.98 -9.74 3.80
N LEU A 53 16.36 -10.89 3.53
CA LEU A 53 14.96 -11.14 3.90
C LEU A 53 14.78 -11.19 5.42
N GLU A 54 15.70 -11.84 6.14
CA GLU A 54 15.69 -11.87 7.60
C GLU A 54 15.82 -10.48 8.22
N ALA A 55 16.70 -9.63 7.67
CA ALA A 55 16.85 -8.25 8.09
C ALA A 55 15.57 -7.44 7.86
N ALA A 56 14.95 -7.57 6.68
CA ALA A 56 13.70 -6.89 6.36
C ALA A 56 12.53 -7.34 7.28
N LEU A 57 12.44 -8.64 7.57
CA LEU A 57 11.46 -9.18 8.53
C LEU A 57 11.67 -8.62 9.93
N THR A 58 12.92 -8.64 10.39
CA THR A 58 13.30 -8.13 11.71
C THR A 58 12.97 -6.64 11.84
N GLU A 59 13.28 -5.85 10.82
CA GLU A 59 12.98 -4.42 10.76
C GLU A 59 11.46 -4.17 10.76
N ALA A 60 10.70 -4.88 9.93
CA ALA A 60 9.24 -4.72 9.86
C ALA A 60 8.52 -5.10 11.17
N LEU A 61 9.05 -6.08 11.92
CA LEU A 61 8.48 -6.55 13.18
C LEU A 61 8.82 -5.62 14.36
N ASN A 62 10.05 -5.11 14.42
CA ASN A 62 10.55 -4.39 15.58
C ASN A 62 10.44 -2.86 15.46
N ASN A 63 10.41 -2.31 14.25
CA ASN A 63 10.26 -0.88 14.07
C ASN A 63 8.77 -0.48 14.08
N PRO A 64 8.29 0.25 15.10
CA PRO A 64 6.88 0.61 15.22
C PRO A 64 6.40 1.58 14.12
N LYS A 65 7.32 2.25 13.41
CA LYS A 65 7.01 3.16 12.30
C LYS A 65 6.08 2.52 11.28
N TYR A 66 6.38 1.29 10.84
CA TYR A 66 5.61 0.62 9.80
C TYR A 66 4.18 0.34 10.24
N ARG A 67 4.00 -0.17 11.47
CA ARG A 67 2.68 -0.45 12.04
C ARG A 67 1.88 0.83 12.25
N ASN A 68 2.50 1.89 12.78
CA ASN A 68 1.84 3.16 13.04
C ASN A 68 1.37 3.82 11.73
N ASN A 69 2.23 3.86 10.72
CA ASN A 69 1.89 4.45 9.42
C ASN A 69 0.84 3.61 8.68
N ALA A 70 0.97 2.28 8.68
CA ALA A 70 -0.03 1.41 8.06
C ALA A 70 -1.41 1.59 8.71
N ARG A 71 -1.48 1.64 10.05
CA ARG A 71 -2.71 1.90 10.78
C ARG A 71 -3.32 3.25 10.41
N ALA A 72 -2.51 4.31 10.41
CA ALA A 72 -2.97 5.66 10.07
C ALA A 72 -3.54 5.71 8.64
N VAL A 73 -2.87 5.08 7.67
CA VAL A 73 -3.35 5.01 6.27
C VAL A 73 -4.64 4.20 6.17
N GLY A 74 -4.73 3.05 6.83
CA GLY A 74 -5.96 2.26 6.87
C GLY A 74 -7.13 3.02 7.50
N GLU A 75 -6.88 3.78 8.58
CA GLU A 75 -7.88 4.65 9.21
C GLU A 75 -8.34 5.76 8.25
N MET A 76 -7.43 6.40 7.52
CA MET A 76 -7.77 7.41 6.51
C MET A 76 -8.62 6.82 5.37
N ILE A 77 -8.30 5.62 4.88
CA ILE A 77 -9.06 4.96 3.80
C ILE A 77 -10.48 4.59 4.25
N ARG A 78 -10.61 4.04 5.46
CA ARG A 78 -11.92 3.64 6.01
C ARG A 78 -12.80 4.84 6.37
N ASN A 79 -12.20 5.94 6.83
CA ASN A 79 -12.89 7.16 7.23
C ASN A 79 -12.84 8.28 6.18
N ARG A 80 -12.61 7.93 4.91
CA ARG A 80 -12.64 8.90 3.81
C ARG A 80 -13.97 9.70 3.82
N PRO A 81 -13.95 10.99 3.42
CA PRO A 81 -15.11 11.88 3.54
C PRO A 81 -16.31 11.45 2.67
N PHE A 82 -16.07 10.71 1.60
CA PHE A 82 -17.11 10.17 0.72
C PHE A 82 -16.85 8.70 0.45
N THR A 83 -17.89 7.88 0.56
CA THR A 83 -17.86 6.47 0.18
C THR A 83 -17.64 6.31 -1.33
N PRO A 84 -17.15 5.14 -1.80
CA PRO A 84 -17.01 4.87 -3.24
C PRO A 84 -18.29 5.11 -4.02
N ARG A 85 -19.44 4.75 -3.43
CA ARG A 85 -20.75 4.95 -4.01
C ARG A 85 -21.07 6.44 -4.18
N GLU A 86 -20.83 7.25 -3.15
CA GLU A 86 -21.08 8.69 -3.23
C GLU A 86 -20.15 9.38 -4.23
N THR A 87 -18.86 9.02 -4.23
CA THR A 87 -17.91 9.52 -5.23
C THR A 87 -18.36 9.17 -6.65
N PHE A 88 -18.80 7.93 -6.89
CA PHE A 88 -19.31 7.49 -8.19
C PHE A 88 -20.53 8.32 -8.62
N VAL A 89 -21.55 8.43 -7.77
CA VAL A 89 -22.78 9.18 -8.09
C VAL A 89 -22.47 10.64 -8.40
N ARG A 90 -21.68 11.31 -7.56
CA ARG A 90 -21.29 12.72 -7.77
C ARG A 90 -20.58 12.96 -9.10
N ASN A 91 -19.67 12.06 -9.46
CA ASN A 91 -18.95 12.16 -10.73
C ASN A 91 -19.88 11.95 -11.93
N MET A 92 -20.82 10.99 -11.84
CA MET A 92 -21.81 10.75 -12.89
C MET A 92 -22.78 11.93 -13.05
N GLU A 93 -23.23 12.53 -11.94
CA GLU A 93 -24.06 13.74 -11.97
C GLU A 93 -23.33 14.93 -12.60
N PHE A 94 -22.04 15.11 -12.29
CA PHE A 94 -21.21 16.16 -12.89
C PHE A 94 -21.10 15.96 -14.40
N MET A 95 -20.79 14.74 -14.86
CA MET A 95 -20.73 14.44 -16.29
C MET A 95 -22.09 14.63 -16.98
N ALA A 96 -23.19 14.20 -16.37
CA ALA A 96 -24.52 14.39 -16.97
C ALA A 96 -24.92 15.86 -17.13
N ARG A 97 -24.38 16.76 -16.28
CA ARG A 97 -24.66 18.21 -16.36
C ARG A 97 -23.74 18.96 -17.32
N TYR A 98 -22.50 18.49 -17.53
CA TYR A 98 -21.44 19.29 -18.18
C TYR A 98 -20.58 18.55 -19.22
N GLY A 99 -20.69 17.23 -19.33
CA GLY A 99 -19.99 16.41 -20.32
C GLY A 99 -20.77 16.33 -21.63
#